data_AF-A0A832WBL1-F1
#
_entry.id   AF-A0A832WBL1-F1
#
_cell.length_a   1.000
_cell.length_b   1.000
_cell.length_c   1.000
_cell.angle_alpha   90.00
_cell.angle_beta   90.00
_cell.angle_gamma   90.00
#
_symmetry.space_group_name_H-M   'P 1'
#
loop_
_entity.id
_entity.type
_entity.pdbx_description
1 polymer ?
#
loop_
_entity_poly.entity_id
_entity_poly.type
_entity_poly.pdbx_seq_one_letter_code
_entity_poly.pdbx_strand_id
1 'polypeptide(L)'
;KNHEFWCAVYKETGISTIASNLIIGDDISIGGGVRKASKNFPRIINLEFIKILNLKKNLSKSNPLCKKCNKKMKSKGQNQGFQCVMCGKKNSKKITVEIPRQLKKQLYIPKISAHRHLTRPLQRTGLINKASKFDKTLSWFCVYRT
;
A
#
# COMPACT_ATOMS: atom_id res chain seq x y z
N LYS A 1 10.52 -8.29 20.83
CA LYS A 1 9.43 -9.23 20.47
C LYS A 1 8.78 -8.71 19.21
N ASN A 2 8.71 -9.50 18.13
CA ASN A 2 7.95 -9.10 16.95
C ASN A 2 6.46 -9.22 17.29
N HIS A 3 5.76 -8.10 17.31
CA HIS A 3 4.32 -8.07 17.52
C HIS A 3 3.65 -8.13 16.15
N GLU A 4 2.91 -9.20 15.91
CA GLU A 4 2.12 -9.37 14.69
C GLU A 4 0.68 -8.93 14.94
N PHE A 5 0.14 -8.12 14.03
CA PHE A 5 -1.23 -7.62 14.12
C PHE A 5 -1.99 -7.93 12.84
N TRP A 6 -3.21 -8.40 12.99
CA TRP A 6 -4.09 -8.64 11.86
C TRP A 6 -4.70 -7.33 11.40
N CYS A 7 -4.60 -7.05 10.11
CA CYS A 7 -5.12 -5.84 9.50
C CYS A 7 -6.14 -6.20 8.43
N ALA A 8 -7.25 -5.46 8.36
CA ALA A 8 -8.30 -5.65 7.38
C ALA A 8 -8.54 -4.38 6.58
N VAL A 9 -8.69 -4.53 5.26
CA VAL A 9 -9.06 -3.48 4.32
C VAL A 9 -10.30 -3.93 3.57
N TYR A 10 -11.41 -3.22 3.76
CA TYR A 10 -12.68 -3.56 3.13
C TYR A 10 -12.79 -2.95 1.73
N LYS A 11 -13.54 -3.59 0.83
CA LYS A 11 -13.66 -3.19 -0.59
C LYS A 11 -14.23 -1.77 -0.72
N GLU A 12 -15.16 -1.42 0.15
CA GLU A 12 -15.88 -0.15 0.22
C GLU A 12 -14.92 1.03 0.44
N THR A 13 -13.79 0.80 1.11
CA THR A 13 -12.77 1.83 1.36
C THR A 13 -12.11 2.33 0.08
N GLY A 14 -12.05 1.51 -0.97
CA GLY A 14 -11.39 1.85 -2.23
C GLY A 14 -9.85 1.84 -2.18
N ILE A 15 -9.24 1.51 -1.03
CA ILE A 15 -7.78 1.36 -0.89
C ILE A 15 -7.34 -0.12 -0.88
N SER A 16 -8.25 -1.06 -1.14
CA SER A 16 -7.95 -2.49 -1.20
C SER A 16 -6.92 -2.84 -2.28
N THR A 17 -6.95 -2.15 -3.44
CA THR A 17 -5.96 -2.31 -4.52
C THR A 17 -4.56 -1.87 -4.12
N ILE A 18 -4.46 -0.85 -3.26
CA ILE A 18 -3.20 -0.39 -2.70
C ILE A 18 -2.66 -1.44 -1.73
N ALA A 19 -3.52 -1.94 -0.84
CA ALA A 19 -3.15 -2.97 0.13
C ALA A 19 -2.70 -4.27 -0.55
N SER A 20 -3.35 -4.68 -1.65
CA SER A 20 -2.98 -5.89 -2.40
C SER A 20 -1.64 -5.78 -3.14
N ASN A 21 -1.14 -4.56 -3.38
CA ASN A 21 0.14 -4.33 -4.05
C ASN A 21 1.34 -4.27 -3.07
N LEU A 22 1.08 -4.31 -1.76
CA LEU A 22 2.12 -4.37 -0.74
C LEU A 22 2.81 -5.74 -0.75
N ILE A 23 4.10 -5.75 -0.39
CA ILE A 23 4.90 -6.98 -0.27
C ILE A 23 5.60 -7.04 1.08
N ILE A 24 6.05 -8.24 1.44
CA ILE A 24 6.80 -8.46 2.68
C ILE A 24 8.08 -7.62 2.67
N GLY A 25 8.24 -6.81 3.72
CA GLY A 25 9.38 -5.90 3.90
C GLY A 25 9.15 -4.48 3.38
N ASP A 26 7.95 -4.15 2.89
CA ASP A 26 7.53 -2.75 2.81
C ASP A 26 7.39 -2.16 4.22
N ASP A 27 7.78 -0.90 4.37
CA ASP A 27 7.64 -0.15 5.62
C ASP A 27 6.45 0.81 5.48
N ILE A 28 5.47 0.63 6.35
CA ILE A 28 4.20 1.33 6.31
C ILE A 28 3.78 1.79 7.71
N SER A 29 3.10 2.93 7.76
CA SER A 29 2.37 3.39 8.92
C SER A 29 0.88 3.25 8.63
N ILE A 30 0.16 2.61 9.53
CA ILE A 30 -1.28 2.33 9.40
C ILE A 30 -2.02 2.87 10.61
N GLY A 31 -3.32 3.07 10.47
CA GLY A 31 -4.19 3.39 11.58
C GLY A 31 -5.65 3.11 11.27
N GLY A 32 -6.44 2.97 12.32
CA GLY A 32 -7.87 2.74 12.25
C GLY A 32 -8.42 2.05 13.50
N GLY A 33 -9.70 1.71 13.47
CA GLY A 33 -10.38 1.11 14.63
C GLY A 33 -9.97 -0.35 14.89
N VAL A 34 -9.79 -0.71 16.16
CA VAL A 34 -9.48 -2.09 16.59
C VAL A 34 -10.76 -2.82 16.92
N ARG A 35 -11.02 -3.93 16.22
CA ARG A 35 -12.09 -4.88 16.54
C ARG A 35 -11.61 -5.84 17.63
N LYS A 36 -12.47 -6.09 18.62
CA LYS A 36 -12.24 -7.12 19.64
C LYS A 36 -12.07 -8.49 18.97
N ALA A 37 -11.28 -9.37 19.59
CA ALA A 37 -11.14 -10.74 19.14
C ALA A 37 -12.52 -11.44 19.15
N SER A 38 -12.75 -12.31 18.18
CA SER A 38 -13.92 -13.17 18.08
C SER A 38 -13.47 -14.63 18.08
N LYS A 39 -14.41 -15.57 18.11
CA LYS A 39 -14.10 -17.02 18.13
C LYS A 39 -13.16 -17.45 16.98
N ASN A 40 -13.27 -16.81 15.82
CA ASN A 40 -12.57 -17.18 14.60
C ASN A 40 -11.40 -16.25 14.24
N PHE A 41 -11.31 -15.07 14.88
CA PHE A 41 -10.35 -14.05 14.50
C PHE A 41 -9.75 -13.37 15.72
N PRO A 42 -8.43 -13.11 15.75
CA PRO A 42 -7.81 -12.32 16.81
C PRO A 42 -8.26 -10.85 16.73
N ARG A 43 -7.63 -9.97 17.51
CA ARG A 43 -7.87 -8.53 17.36
C ARG A 43 -7.43 -8.09 15.97
N ILE A 44 -8.34 -7.42 15.26
CA ILE A 44 -8.12 -6.94 13.89
C ILE A 44 -8.13 -5.42 13.89
N ILE A 45 -7.18 -4.81 13.20
CA ILE A 45 -7.15 -3.38 12.90
C ILE A 45 -7.86 -3.15 11.58
N ASN A 46 -9.01 -2.48 11.60
CA ASN A 46 -9.72 -2.07 10.41
C ASN A 46 -9.06 -0.79 9.89
N LEU A 47 -8.37 -0.88 8.75
CA LEU A 47 -7.55 0.24 8.27
C LEU A 47 -8.43 1.40 7.77
N GLU A 48 -8.14 2.58 8.28
CA GLU A 48 -8.71 3.86 7.85
C GLU A 48 -7.71 4.70 7.05
N PHE A 49 -6.42 4.36 7.08
CA PHE A 49 -5.42 4.89 6.16
C PHE A 49 -4.21 3.95 6.08
N ILE A 50 -3.45 4.10 4.99
CA ILE A 50 -2.15 3.44 4.78
C ILE A 50 -1.16 4.51 4.32
N LYS A 51 -0.13 4.79 5.10
CA LYS A 51 0.98 5.67 4.73
C LYS A 51 2.19 4.83 4.38
N ILE A 52 2.63 4.90 3.13
CA ILE A 52 3.83 4.18 2.67
C ILE A 52 5.06 5.00 3.02
N LEU A 53 5.95 4.43 3.85
CA LEU A 53 7.20 5.06 4.28
C LEU A 53 8.35 4.61 3.36
N ASN A 54 8.49 3.30 3.16
CA ASN A 54 9.49 2.73 2.27
C ASN A 54 8.94 1.55 1.47
N LEU A 55 9.31 1.48 0.19
CA LEU A 55 8.92 0.39 -0.70
C LEU A 55 10.13 -0.47 -0.99
N LYS A 56 9.98 -1.78 -0.77
CA LYS A 56 10.99 -2.77 -1.13
C LYS A 56 10.96 -3.03 -2.64
N LYS A 57 12.11 -3.30 -3.24
CA LYS A 57 12.18 -3.65 -4.66
C LYS A 57 11.52 -5.02 -4.87
N ASN A 58 10.53 -5.08 -5.77
CA ASN A 58 9.89 -6.33 -6.14
C ASN A 58 10.75 -7.01 -7.22
N LEU A 59 11.58 -7.97 -6.82
CA LEU A 59 12.54 -8.61 -7.71
C LEU A 59 12.03 -9.99 -8.14
N SER A 60 12.09 -10.28 -9.44
CA SER A 60 11.75 -11.58 -10.01
C SER A 60 12.87 -12.13 -10.88
N LYS A 61 13.01 -13.45 -10.91
CA LYS A 61 13.98 -14.14 -11.77
C LYS A 61 13.34 -14.38 -13.13
N SER A 62 13.88 -13.76 -14.17
CA SER A 62 13.44 -13.93 -15.55
C SER A 62 14.50 -14.58 -16.43
N ASN A 63 14.06 -15.18 -17.53
CA ASN A 63 14.98 -15.63 -18.56
C ASN A 63 15.67 -14.41 -19.20
N PRO A 64 16.96 -14.51 -19.55
CA PRO A 64 17.69 -13.43 -20.17
C PRO A 64 17.13 -13.07 -21.56
N LEU A 65 17.35 -11.83 -21.96
CA LEU A 65 17.13 -11.36 -23.33
C LEU A 65 18.37 -11.67 -24.19
N CYS A 66 18.15 -12.00 -25.45
CA CYS A 66 19.25 -12.17 -26.40
C CYS A 66 19.85 -10.81 -26.76
N LYS A 67 21.15 -10.60 -26.51
CA LYS A 67 21.85 -9.34 -26.84
C LYS A 67 21.83 -8.94 -28.33
N LYS A 68 21.54 -9.88 -29.25
CA LYS A 68 21.52 -9.61 -30.70
C LYS A 68 20.14 -9.22 -31.22
N CYS A 69 19.08 -9.92 -30.80
CA CYS A 69 17.72 -9.72 -31.33
C CYS A 69 16.69 -9.27 -30.28
N ASN A 70 17.13 -9.04 -29.04
CA ASN A 70 16.34 -8.63 -27.89
C ASN A 70 15.13 -9.54 -27.54
N LYS A 71 15.01 -10.73 -28.16
CA LYS A 71 13.98 -11.71 -27.81
C LYS A 71 14.35 -12.47 -26.54
N LYS A 72 13.32 -12.84 -25.76
CA LYS A 72 13.48 -13.65 -24.55
C LYS A 72 13.97 -15.05 -24.88
N MET A 73 15.03 -15.50 -24.20
CA MET A 73 15.63 -16.80 -24.44
C MET A 73 14.80 -17.93 -23.80
N LYS A 74 14.76 -19.11 -24.44
CA LYS A 74 14.07 -20.30 -23.91
C LYS A 74 15.03 -21.12 -23.06
N SER A 75 14.49 -21.83 -22.07
CA SER A 75 15.27 -22.80 -21.27
C SER A 75 15.68 -23.98 -22.16
N LYS A 76 16.90 -24.50 -21.96
CA LYS A 76 17.38 -25.73 -22.60
C LYS A 76 17.09 -27.00 -21.78
N GLY A 77 16.56 -26.86 -20.56
CA GLY A 77 16.40 -27.95 -19.61
C GLY A 77 17.10 -27.64 -18.29
N GLN A 78 16.92 -28.53 -17.31
CA GLN A 78 17.54 -28.38 -16.00
C GLN A 78 19.07 -28.28 -16.13
N ASN A 79 19.67 -27.26 -15.53
CA ASN A 79 21.12 -27.00 -15.56
C ASN A 79 21.77 -26.80 -16.94
N GLN A 80 21.00 -26.70 -18.03
CA GLN A 80 21.53 -26.51 -19.39
C GLN A 80 21.52 -25.05 -19.87
N GLY A 81 21.04 -24.12 -19.03
CA GLY A 81 20.96 -22.69 -19.34
C GLY A 81 19.85 -22.34 -20.33
N PHE A 82 20.09 -21.29 -21.13
CA PHE A 82 19.11 -20.67 -22.02
C PHE A 82 19.68 -20.52 -23.43
N GLN A 83 18.81 -20.63 -24.44
CA GLN A 83 19.18 -20.45 -25.84
C GLN A 83 18.18 -19.53 -26.56
N CYS A 84 18.71 -18.65 -27.41
CA CYS A 84 17.89 -17.83 -28.30
C CYS A 84 17.43 -18.68 -29.48
N VAL A 85 16.12 -18.74 -29.70
CA VAL A 85 15.52 -19.49 -30.82
C VAL A 85 15.93 -18.92 -32.18
N MET A 86 16.10 -17.59 -32.28
CA MET A 86 16.45 -16.93 -33.55
C MET A 86 17.94 -16.95 -33.86
N CYS A 87 18.79 -16.71 -32.85
CA CYS A 87 20.22 -16.46 -33.05
C CYS A 87 21.12 -17.62 -32.62
N GLY A 88 20.58 -18.66 -31.98
CA GLY A 88 21.36 -19.79 -31.45
C GLY A 88 22.27 -19.48 -30.25
N LYS A 89 22.51 -18.19 -29.92
CA LYS A 89 23.33 -17.77 -28.78
C LYS A 89 22.82 -18.37 -27.47
N LYS A 90 23.75 -18.74 -26.59
CA LYS A 90 23.48 -19.37 -25.28
C LYS A 90 23.76 -18.38 -24.14
N ASN A 91 23.09 -18.58 -23.01
CA ASN A 91 23.33 -17.86 -21.77
C ASN A 91 23.12 -18.81 -20.58
N SER A 92 23.94 -18.72 -19.54
CA SER A 92 23.95 -19.69 -18.44
C SER A 92 23.03 -19.32 -17.29
N LYS A 93 22.78 -18.03 -17.05
CA LYS A 93 22.10 -17.54 -15.84
C LYS A 93 20.79 -16.83 -16.14
N LYS A 94 19.83 -16.95 -15.22
CA LYS A 94 18.66 -16.07 -15.15
C LYS A 94 19.11 -14.66 -14.77
N ILE A 95 18.33 -13.68 -15.19
CA ILE A 95 18.49 -12.29 -14.78
C ILE A 95 17.49 -11.96 -13.68
N THR A 96 17.89 -11.08 -12.77
CA THR A 96 16.97 -10.47 -11.81
C THR A 96 16.40 -9.22 -12.44
N VAL A 97 15.08 -9.12 -12.51
CA VAL A 97 14.36 -7.96 -13.02
C VAL A 97 13.50 -7.36 -11.92
N GLU A 98 13.46 -6.04 -11.86
CA GLU A 98 12.54 -5.31 -10.98
C GLU A 98 11.17 -5.23 -11.65
N ILE A 99 10.14 -5.68 -10.94
CA ILE A 99 8.75 -5.59 -11.38
C ILE A 99 8.20 -4.26 -10.85
N PRO A 100 7.83 -3.31 -11.73
CA PRO A 100 7.25 -2.05 -11.29
C PRO A 100 5.92 -2.31 -10.58
N ARG A 101 5.72 -1.63 -9.46
CA ARG A 101 4.46 -1.65 -8.70
C ARG A 101 3.76 -0.31 -8.83
N GLN A 102 2.43 -0.33 -8.94
CA GLN A 102 1.61 0.89 -8.95
C GLN A 102 1.43 1.44 -7.52
N LEU A 103 2.53 1.70 -6.82
CA LEU A 103 2.57 2.25 -5.47
C LEU A 103 3.53 3.43 -5.42
N LYS A 104 3.14 4.46 -4.68
CA LYS A 104 3.94 5.66 -4.44
C LYS A 104 4.10 5.85 -2.93
N LYS A 105 5.21 6.46 -2.51
CA LYS A 105 5.44 6.84 -1.11
C LYS A 105 4.52 8.00 -0.73
N GLN A 106 3.30 7.69 -0.33
CA GLN A 106 2.29 8.69 0.03
C GLN A 106 1.29 8.15 1.08
N LEU A 107 0.42 9.04 1.56
CA LEU A 107 -0.73 8.68 2.37
C LEU A 107 -1.91 8.29 1.47
N TYR A 108 -2.42 7.09 1.65
CA TYR A 108 -3.64 6.60 1.04
C TYR A 108 -4.75 6.62 2.07
N ILE A 109 -5.81 7.35 1.77
CA ILE A 109 -7.03 7.37 2.56
C ILE A 109 -8.20 6.77 1.75
N PRO A 110 -9.22 6.22 2.42
CA PRO A 110 -10.43 5.75 1.78
C PRO A 110 -11.11 6.82 0.94
N LYS A 111 -12.01 6.38 0.05
CA LYS A 111 -12.98 7.26 -0.62
C LYS A 111 -13.81 8.03 0.42
N ILE A 112 -14.23 9.25 0.08
CA ILE A 112 -15.02 10.13 0.97
C ILE A 112 -16.26 9.40 1.52
N SER A 113 -16.93 8.59 0.68
CA SER A 113 -18.10 7.80 1.07
C SER A 113 -17.83 6.74 2.16
N ALA A 114 -16.56 6.39 2.38
CA ALA A 114 -16.11 5.40 3.36
C ALA A 114 -15.32 6.04 4.52
N HIS A 115 -15.30 7.38 4.61
CA HIS A 115 -14.73 8.06 5.77
C HIS A 115 -15.62 7.81 6.99
N ARG A 116 -14.99 7.55 8.14
CA ARG A 116 -15.69 7.52 9.41
C ARG A 116 -15.79 8.93 9.99
N HIS A 117 -16.67 9.12 10.95
CA HIS A 117 -16.89 10.43 11.59
C HIS A 117 -15.63 11.08 12.16
N LEU A 118 -14.70 10.27 12.67
CA LEU A 118 -13.43 10.75 13.25
C LEU A 118 -12.26 10.73 12.25
N THR A 119 -12.47 10.25 11.03
CA THR A 119 -11.42 10.22 10.01
C THR A 119 -11.08 11.65 9.61
N ARG A 120 -9.80 12.02 9.79
CA ARG A 120 -9.32 13.35 9.40
C ARG A 120 -9.30 13.47 7.87
N PRO A 121 -10.01 14.43 7.26
CA PRO A 121 -9.99 14.61 5.81
C PRO A 121 -8.60 15.00 5.29
N LEU A 122 -8.27 14.61 4.06
CA LEU A 122 -6.96 14.89 3.45
C LEU A 122 -6.66 16.39 3.42
N GLN A 123 -7.68 17.21 3.16
CA GLN A 123 -7.60 18.67 3.10
C GLN A 123 -7.13 19.29 4.42
N ARG A 124 -7.29 18.58 5.54
CA ARG A 124 -6.82 19.01 6.86
C ARG A 124 -5.45 18.44 7.23
N THR A 125 -4.81 17.67 6.37
CA THR A 125 -3.48 17.10 6.66
C THR A 125 -2.46 18.23 6.77
N GLY A 126 -1.65 18.24 7.82
CA GLY A 126 -0.64 19.28 8.05
C GLY A 126 -1.16 20.55 8.74
N LEU A 127 -2.47 20.71 8.91
CA LEU A 127 -3.03 21.80 9.70
C LEU A 127 -3.03 21.44 11.20
N ILE A 128 -2.84 22.40 12.08
CA ILE A 128 -3.01 22.20 13.52
C ILE A 128 -4.32 22.87 13.93
N ASN A 129 -5.18 22.16 14.67
CA ASN A 129 -6.39 22.79 15.21
C ASN A 129 -5.95 23.84 16.23
N LYS A 130 -6.38 25.09 16.04
CA LYS A 130 -6.20 26.11 17.07
C LYS A 130 -6.95 25.65 18.33
N ALA A 131 -6.30 25.79 19.48
CA ALA A 131 -6.96 25.54 20.75
C ALA A 131 -8.01 26.66 20.98
N SER A 132 -9.27 26.38 20.67
CA SER A 132 -10.39 27.23 21.09
C SER A 132 -10.84 26.76 22.46
N LYS A 133 -10.69 27.59 23.49
CA LYS A 133 -11.42 27.37 24.74
C LYS A 133 -12.86 27.77 24.50
N PHE A 134 -13.78 26.87 24.82
CA PHE A 134 -15.20 27.19 24.80
C PHE A 134 -15.46 28.26 25.87
N ASP A 135 -15.91 29.42 25.44
CA ASP A 135 -16.27 30.52 26.33
C ASP A 135 -17.79 30.53 26.50
N LYS A 136 -18.23 30.24 27.73
CA LYS A 136 -19.65 30.21 28.10
C LYS A 136 -20.31 31.58 28.06
N THR A 137 -19.52 32.66 28.04
CA THR A 137 -20.03 34.04 28.03
C THR A 137 -20.42 34.51 26.64
N LEU A 138 -19.93 33.84 25.59
CA LEU A 138 -20.31 34.13 24.22
C LEU A 138 -21.71 33.58 23.93
N SER A 139 -22.59 34.43 23.39
CA SER A 139 -23.91 34.01 22.92
C SER A 139 -23.76 32.92 21.86
N TRP A 140 -24.36 31.75 22.11
CA TRP A 140 -24.31 30.60 21.20
C TRP A 140 -24.98 30.89 19.84
N PHE A 141 -25.90 31.85 19.80
CA PHE A 141 -26.62 32.26 18.60
C PHE A 141 -26.76 33.78 18.57
N CYS A 142 -26.61 34.38 17.39
CA CYS A 142 -26.87 35.80 17.17
C CYS A 142 -28.36 35.95 16.86
N VAL A 143 -29.15 36.53 17.76
CA VAL A 143 -30.53 36.92 17.45
C VAL A 143 -30.47 38.26 16.73
N TYR A 144 -30.53 38.24 15.40
CA TYR A 144 -30.74 39.47 14.63
C TYR A 144 -32.14 39.99 14.95
N ARG A 145 -32.23 41.17 15.57
CA ARG A 145 -33.50 41.88 15.72
C ARG A 145 -33.78 42.61 14.41
N THR A 146 -34.87 42.25 13.75
CA THR A 146 -35.49 43.01 12.64
C THR A 146 -36.12 44.29 13.15
#